data_AF-A0A7W7GM26-F1
#
_entry.id   AF-A0A7W7GM26-F1
#
_cell.length_a   1.000
_cell.length_b   1.000
_cell.length_c   1.000
_cell.angle_alpha   90.00
_cell.angle_beta   90.00
_cell.angle_gamma   90.00
#
_symmetry.space_group_name_H-M   'P 1'
#
loop_
_entity.id
_entity.type
_entity.pdbx_description
1 polymer ?
#
loop_
_entity_poly.entity_id
_entity_poly.type
_entity_poly.pdbx_seq_one_letter_code
_entity_poly.pdbx_strand_id
1 'polypeptide(L)' 'MATLTYNYADSTVVIGPLAGRAEPHTYDLCVGHARTITAPRGWEVLRLPLPESYEHPMREADPG' A
#
# COMPACT_ATOMS: atom_id res chain seq x y z
N MET A 1 4.34 4.32 -7.99
CA MET A 1 3.68 3.04 -7.65
C MET A 1 3.33 3.06 -6.17
N ALA A 2 2.31 2.32 -5.74
CA ALA A 2 1.74 2.37 -4.38
C ALA A 2 1.24 0.98 -3.95
N THR A 3 1.11 0.71 -2.66
CA THR A 3 0.49 -0.51 -2.14
C THR A 3 -0.83 -0.19 -1.45
N LEU A 4 -1.82 -1.06 -1.68
CA LEU A 4 -3.16 -1.03 -1.11
C LEU A 4 -3.27 -2.11 -0.03
N THR A 5 -3.64 -1.70 1.18
CA THR A 5 -3.85 -2.61 2.31
C THR A 5 -5.28 -2.50 2.82
N TYR A 6 -5.95 -3.65 2.99
CA TYR A 6 -7.27 -3.73 3.60
C TYR A 6 -7.14 -4.13 5.07
N ASN A 7 -7.58 -3.25 5.97
CA ASN A 7 -7.83 -3.61 7.35
C ASN A 7 -9.34 -3.79 7.56
N TYR A 8 -9.78 -5.04 7.54
CA TYR A 8 -11.19 -5.39 7.70
C TYR A 8 -11.71 -5.14 9.11
N ALA A 9 -10.87 -5.28 10.14
CA ALA A 9 -11.27 -5.08 11.53
C ALA A 9 -11.67 -3.61 11.78
N ASP A 10 -10.86 -2.69 11.25
CA ASP A 10 -11.08 -1.25 11.36
C ASP A 10 -11.87 -0.67 10.18
N SER A 11 -12.35 -1.50 9.25
CA SER A 11 -13.03 -1.07 8.01
C SER A 11 -12.28 0.06 7.31
N THR A 12 -10.97 -0.12 7.14
CA THR A 12 -10.07 0.92 6.63
C THR A 12 -9.28 0.41 5.43
N VAL A 13 -9.10 1.28 4.44
CA VAL A 13 -8.20 1.07 3.30
C VAL A 13 -7.04 2.05 3.41
N VAL A 14 -5.82 1.52 3.39
CA VAL A 14 -4.59 2.32 3.37
C VAL A 14 -3.98 2.24 1.97
N ILE A 15 -3.69 3.40 1.38
CA ILE A 15 -2.93 3.52 0.13
C ILE A 15 -1.64 4.23 0.49
N GLY A 16 -0.54 3.48 0.45
CA GLY A 16 0.78 3.97 0.84
C GLY A 16 1.84 3.74 -0.23
N PRO A 17 3.10 4.08 0.08
CA PRO A 17 4.25 3.73 -0.75
C PRO A 17 4.25 2.24 -1.08
N LEU A 18 4.89 1.89 -2.20
CA LEU A 18 5.04 0.48 -2.55
C LEU A 18 5.73 -0.25 -1.39
N ALA A 19 5.20 -1.38 -0.96
CA ALA A 19 5.77 -2.16 0.12
C ALA A 19 7.15 -2.68 -0.32
N GLY A 20 8.14 -2.55 0.57
CA GLY A 20 9.49 -3.07 0.35
C GLY A 20 9.51 -4.58 0.16
N ARG A 21 8.54 -5.29 0.74
CA ARG A 21 8.38 -6.75 0.68
C ARG A 21 6.93 -7.09 0.34
N ALA A 22 6.73 -8.20 -0.37
CA ALA A 22 5.40 -8.75 -0.59
C ALA A 22 4.76 -9.12 0.76
N GLU A 23 3.66 -8.45 1.09
CA GLU A 23 2.88 -8.74 2.30
C GLU A 23 1.56 -9.43 1.94
N PRO A 24 1.13 -10.42 2.73
CA PRO A 24 -0.19 -11.01 2.57
C PRO A 24 -1.26 -9.93 2.77
N HIS A 25 -2.34 -10.00 1.98
CA HIS A 25 -3.45 -9.04 1.99
C HIS A 25 -3.15 -7.63 1.47
N THR A 26 -2.07 -7.49 0.69
CA THR A 26 -1.73 -6.23 0.01
C THR A 26 -1.78 -6.36 -1.51
N TYR A 27 -2.05 -5.25 -2.20
CA TYR A 27 -2.06 -5.18 -3.65
C TYR A 27 -1.22 -4.01 -4.15
N ASP A 28 -0.30 -4.28 -5.08
CA ASP A 28 0.49 -3.24 -5.72
C ASP A 28 -0.30 -2.58 -6.85
N LEU A 29 -0.40 -1.25 -6.76
CA LEU A 29 -1.13 -0.41 -7.68
C LEU A 29 -0.16 0.52 -8.43
N CYS A 30 -0.40 0.67 -9.73
CA CYS A 30 0.21 1.74 -10.49
C CYS A 30 -0.33 3.11 -10.02
N VAL A 31 0.35 4.20 -10.39
CA VAL A 31 -0.03 5.56 -9.96
C VAL A 31 -1.47 5.91 -10.38
N GLY A 32 -1.91 5.44 -11.55
CA GLY A 32 -3.29 5.63 -12.02
C GLY A 32 -4.30 4.95 -11.09
N HIS A 33 -4.13 3.64 -10.86
CA HIS A 33 -5.06 2.87 -10.01
C HIS A 33 -5.07 3.35 -8.56
N ALA A 34 -3.92 3.77 -8.01
CA ALA A 34 -3.84 4.33 -6.67
C ALA A 34 -4.68 5.61 -6.52
N ARG A 35 -4.82 6.40 -7.59
CA ARG A 35 -5.62 7.65 -7.59
C ARG A 35 -7.11 7.39 -7.75
N THR A 36 -7.50 6.38 -8.52
CA THR A 36 -8.90 6.12 -8.88
C THR A 36 -9.60 5.13 -7.96
N ILE A 37 -8.86 4.33 -7.20
CA ILE A 37 -9.45 3.33 -6.32
C ILE A 37 -10.26 3.98 -5.19
N THR A 38 -11.40 3.36 -4.89
CA THR A 38 -12.35 3.77 -3.87
C THR A 38 -12.55 2.65 -2.87
N ALA A 39 -12.72 2.98 -1.59
CA ALA A 39 -13.04 1.99 -0.57
C ALA A 39 -14.53 1.58 -0.61
N PRO A 40 -14.88 0.45 0.02
CA PRO A 40 -16.26 0.08 0.26
C PRO A 40 -17.04 1.17 1.02
N ARG A 41 -18.37 1.13 0.93
CA ARG A 41 -19.22 2.11 1.62
C ARG A 41 -19.04 2.01 3.13
N GLY A 42 -18.85 3.15 3.78
CA GLY A 42 -18.65 3.24 5.23
C GLY A 42 -17.22 2.95 5.70
N TRP A 43 -16.29 2.73 4.77
CA TRP A 43 -14.87 2.52 5.09
C TRP A 43 -14.08 3.82 5.02
N GLU A 44 -13.06 3.94 5.86
CA GLU A 44 -12.13 5.05 5.83
C GLU A 44 -11.03 4.82 4.79
N VAL A 45 -10.62 5.90 4.10
CA VAL A 45 -9.52 5.87 3.13
C VAL A 45 -8.37 6.70 3.66
N LEU A 46 -7.27 6.05 4.02
CA LEU A 46 -6.03 6.71 4.43
C LEU A 46 -5.05 6.72 3.26
N ARG A 47 -4.62 7.91 2.85
CA ARG A 47 -3.62 8.11 1.79
C ARG A 47 -2.35 8.64 2.41
N LEU A 48 -1.32 7.80 2.48
CA LEU A 48 -0.02 8.21 2.98
C LEU A 48 0.74 8.96 1.88
N PRO A 49 1.53 9.99 2.23
CA PRO A 49 2.37 10.67 1.27
C PRO A 49 3.32 9.65 0.61
N LEU A 50 3.34 9.64 -0.72
CA LEU A 50 4.33 8.87 -1.46
C LEU A 50 5.67 9.62 -1.34
N PRO A 51 6.77 8.99 -0.90
CA PRO A 51 8.07 9.63 -0.91
C PRO A 51 8.43 10.01 -2.36
N GLU A 52 9.06 11.16 -2.53
CA GLU A 52 9.49 11.66 -3.85
C GLU A 52 10.47 10.68 -4.54
N SER A 53 11.20 9.89 -3.75
CA SER A 53 12.03 8.76 -4.17
C SER A 53 11.63 7.49 -3.40
N TYR A 54 11.32 6.42 -4.13
CA TYR A 54 11.22 5.08 -3.55
C TYR A 54 12.64 4.51 -3.46
N GLU A 55 13.38 4.91 -2.44
CA GLU A 55 14.61 4.20 -2.04
C GLU A 55 14.14 2.88 -1.46
N HIS A 56 14.30 1.79 -2.21
CA HIS A 56 13.91 0.44 -1.83
C HIS A 56 14.94 -0.11 -0.82
N PRO A 57 14.67 -0.20 0.50
CA PRO A 57 15.54 -0.98 1.38
C PRO A 57 15.17 -2.46 1.20
N MET A 58 15.49 -3.05 0.06
CA MET A 58 15.42 -4.50 -0.09
C MET A 58 16.57 -5.04 -0.93
N ARG A 59 17.77 -5.00 -0.34
CA ARG A 59 18.85 -5.97 -0.59
C ARG A 59 19.50 -6.47 0.71
N GLU A 60 18.85 -6.35 1.85
CA GLU A 60 19.30 -6.99 3.08
C GLU A 60 18.52 -8.28 3.35
N ALA A 61 19.11 -9.35 2.80
CA ALA A 61 19.10 -10.74 3.22
C ALA A 61 17.90 -11.27 4.02
N ASP A 62 17.19 -12.20 3.38
CA ASP A 62 16.59 -13.37 4.01
C ASP A 62 17.62 -14.12 4.87
N PRO A 63 17.40 -14.31 6.19
CA PRO A 63 18.15 -15.27 6.96
C PRO A 63 17.31 -16.52 7.22
N GLY A 64 17.41 -17.50 6.32
CA GLY A 64 17.37 -18.94 6.65
C GLY A 64 16.04 -19.67 6.51
#